data_AF-A0A8H7SG70-F1
#
_entry.id   AF-A0A8H7SG70-F1
#
_cell.length_a   1.000
_cell.length_b   1.000
_cell.length_c   1.000
_cell.angle_alpha   90.00
_cell.angle_beta   90.00
_cell.angle_gamma   90.00
#
_symmetry.space_group_name_H-M   'P 1'
#
loop_
_entity.id
_entity.type
_entity.pdbx_description
1 polymer ?
#
loop_
_entity_poly.entity_id
_entity_poly.type
_entity_poly.pdbx_seq_one_letter_code
_entity_poly.pdbx_strand_id
1 'polypeptide(L)'
;MVLCKICEKEESKYKCPKCRAPYCSLVCFKQHKEIPCEVSEPTNEVPTRKEITPIGAPDEEDPSRLTPNDLEKLMYSKEIHEFLEYPQLREIIKKLDCSNTPEKDLDLIRSQDSVFDDFTKKLVEITFKEKLEVSNKK
;
A
#
# COMPACT_ATOMS: atom_id res chain seq x y z
N MET A 1 -7.38 -19.44 20.52
CA MET A 1 -8.73 -19.89 20.90
C MET A 1 -9.72 -18.92 20.30
N VAL A 2 -10.70 -19.39 19.51
CA VAL A 2 -11.66 -18.51 18.82
C VAL A 2 -13.02 -18.67 19.50
N LEU A 3 -13.57 -17.58 20.03
CA LEU A 3 -14.88 -17.57 20.67
C LEU A 3 -16.01 -17.62 19.65
N CYS A 4 -17.16 -18.16 20.06
CA CYS A 4 -18.39 -18.13 19.27
C CYS A 4 -18.80 -16.68 18.96
N LYS A 5 -18.91 -16.31 17.68
CA LYS A 5 -19.33 -14.96 17.26
C LYS A 5 -20.81 -14.64 17.52
N ILE A 6 -21.59 -15.62 17.97
CA ILE A 6 -23.03 -15.48 18.20
C ILE A 6 -23.32 -15.22 19.68
N CYS A 7 -22.66 -15.96 20.58
CA CYS A 7 -22.91 -15.85 22.01
C CYS A 7 -21.73 -15.32 22.82
N GLU A 8 -20.52 -15.29 22.23
CA GLU A 8 -19.26 -14.79 22.81
C GLU A 8 -18.87 -15.38 24.17
N LYS A 9 -19.56 -16.44 24.61
CA LYS A 9 -19.42 -17.06 25.94
C LYS A 9 -18.58 -18.33 25.94
N GLU A 10 -18.65 -19.11 24.88
CA GLU A 10 -17.98 -20.40 24.76
C GLU A 10 -17.06 -20.42 23.54
N GLU A 11 -16.02 -21.24 23.61
CA GLU A 11 -15.15 -21.51 22.47
C GLU A 11 -15.93 -22.11 21.30
N SER A 12 -15.57 -21.68 20.09
CA SER A 12 -16.20 -22.18 18.87
C SER A 12 -15.76 -23.61 18.56
N LYS A 13 -16.75 -24.46 18.26
CA LYS A 13 -16.55 -25.87 17.88
C LYS A 13 -16.73 -26.07 16.37
N TYR A 14 -17.46 -25.17 15.71
CA TYR A 14 -17.86 -25.30 14.32
C TYR A 14 -17.78 -23.95 13.58
N LYS A 15 -17.85 -23.98 12.25
CA LYS A 15 -17.85 -22.79 11.38
C LYS A 15 -19.01 -22.84 10.40
N CYS A 16 -19.60 -21.67 10.12
CA CYS A 16 -20.70 -21.57 9.15
C CYS A 16 -20.19 -21.83 7.71
N PRO A 17 -20.85 -22.66 6.89
CA PRO A 17 -20.42 -22.90 5.50
C PRO A 17 -20.61 -21.69 4.58
N LYS A 18 -21.42 -20.69 4.98
CA LYS A 18 -21.71 -19.50 4.17
C LYS A 18 -20.74 -18.33 4.42
N CYS A 19 -20.60 -17.91 5.67
CA CYS A 19 -19.76 -16.75 6.04
C CYS A 19 -18.53 -17.13 6.89
N ARG A 20 -18.29 -18.44 7.11
CA ARG A 20 -17.19 -18.97 7.94
C ARG A 20 -17.18 -18.49 9.40
N ALA A 21 -18.24 -17.83 9.87
CA ALA A 21 -18.36 -17.37 11.25
C ALA A 21 -18.25 -18.55 12.24
N PRO A 22 -17.37 -18.45 13.25
CA PRO A 22 -17.17 -19.48 14.27
C PRO A 22 -18.34 -19.50 15.27
N TYR A 23 -18.86 -20.69 15.59
CA TYR A 23 -19.96 -20.87 16.54
C TYR A 23 -19.76 -22.09 17.47
N CYS A 24 -20.38 -22.09 18.65
CA CYS A 24 -20.21 -23.16 19.65
C CYS A 24 -21.21 -24.32 19.52
N SER A 25 -22.45 -24.08 19.06
CA SER A 25 -23.49 -25.11 19.01
C SER A 25 -24.57 -24.86 17.94
N LEU A 26 -25.42 -25.87 17.70
CA LEU A 26 -26.56 -25.77 16.79
C LEU A 26 -27.55 -24.66 17.15
N VAL A 27 -27.65 -24.28 18.44
CA VAL A 27 -28.48 -23.16 18.89
C VAL A 27 -27.96 -21.86 18.30
N CYS A 28 -26.66 -21.62 18.40
CA CYS A 28 -26.01 -20.45 17.80
C CYS A 28 -26.08 -20.48 16.27
N PHE A 29 -26.01 -21.65 15.63
CA PHE A 29 -26.18 -21.77 14.18
C PHE A 29 -27.58 -21.35 13.72
N LYS A 30 -28.64 -21.70 14.46
CA LYS A 30 -30.01 -21.30 14.11
C LYS A 30 -30.21 -19.79 14.25
N GLN A 31 -29.76 -19.21 15.36
CA GLN A 31 -29.80 -17.76 15.57
C GLN A 31 -29.01 -17.02 14.48
N HIS A 32 -27.85 -17.55 14.11
CA HIS A 32 -27.04 -17.00 13.03
C HIS A 32 -27.72 -17.06 11.66
N LYS A 33 -28.56 -18.06 11.40
CA LYS A 33 -29.30 -18.22 10.14
C LYS A 33 -30.50 -17.27 10.03
N GLU A 34 -31.04 -16.81 11.16
CA GLU A 34 -32.15 -15.85 11.22
C GLU A 34 -31.69 -14.40 11.04
N ILE A 35 -30.45 -14.10 11.41
CA ILE A 35 -29.78 -12.83 11.14
C ILE A 35 -29.19 -12.92 9.71
N PRO A 36 -29.24 -11.88 8.86
CA PRO A 36 -28.66 -11.95 7.53
C PRO A 36 -27.18 -12.36 7.64
N CYS A 37 -26.89 -13.57 7.17
CA CYS A 37 -25.54 -14.09 7.00
C CYS A 37 -24.86 -13.28 5.89
N GLU A 38 -24.44 -12.06 6.20
CA GLU A 38 -23.66 -11.27 5.28
C GLU A 38 -22.35 -12.01 5.02
N VAL A 39 -22.02 -12.18 3.75
CA VAL A 39 -20.76 -12.80 3.32
C VAL A 39 -19.67 -11.83 3.75
N SER A 40 -19.16 -12.01 4.96
CA SER A 40 -17.89 -11.44 5.35
C SER A 40 -16.87 -12.17 4.49
N GLU A 41 -16.46 -11.52 3.40
CA GLU A 41 -15.22 -11.84 2.73
C GLU A 41 -14.18 -12.02 3.85
N PRO A 42 -13.40 -13.11 3.86
CA PRO A 42 -12.38 -13.26 4.88
C PRO A 42 -11.48 -12.03 4.75
N THR A 43 -11.57 -11.11 5.71
CA THR A 43 -10.47 -10.22 6.06
C THR A 43 -9.41 -11.14 6.62
N ASN A 44 -8.77 -11.82 5.68
CA ASN A 44 -7.52 -12.50 5.86
C ASN A 44 -6.60 -11.34 6.18
N GLU A 45 -6.24 -11.23 7.45
CA GLU A 45 -5.18 -10.38 7.98
C GLU A 45 -3.85 -10.90 7.42
N VAL A 46 -3.75 -10.94 6.10
CA VAL A 46 -2.49 -10.75 5.41
C VAL A 46 -2.19 -9.26 5.65
N PRO A 47 -0.94 -8.85 5.91
CA PRO A 47 -0.58 -7.47 5.73
C PRO A 47 -0.82 -7.14 4.26
N THR A 48 -2.04 -6.69 3.95
CA THR A 48 -2.48 -6.21 2.67
C THR A 48 -1.64 -4.99 2.40
N ARG A 49 -0.58 -5.20 1.63
CA ARG A 49 -0.02 -4.16 0.76
C ARG A 49 -1.22 -3.53 0.08
N LYS A 50 -1.49 -2.26 0.41
CA LYS A 50 -2.56 -1.47 -0.20
C LYS A 50 -2.55 -1.75 -1.69
N GLU A 51 -3.59 -2.39 -2.20
CA GLU A 51 -3.79 -2.45 -3.63
C GLU A 51 -3.90 -1.00 -4.10
N ILE A 52 -3.01 -0.64 -5.01
CA ILE A 52 -2.95 0.69 -5.61
C ILE A 52 -4.19 0.79 -6.48
N THR A 53 -5.31 1.24 -5.92
CA THR A 53 -6.39 1.77 -6.75
C THR A 53 -5.84 3.01 -7.44
N PRO A 54 -5.76 3.06 -8.78
CA PRO A 54 -5.40 4.28 -9.48
C PRO A 54 -6.35 5.38 -9.04
N ILE A 55 -5.82 6.42 -8.41
CA ILE A 55 -6.58 7.63 -8.12
C ILE A 55 -6.87 8.29 -9.47
N GLY A 56 -8.13 8.20 -9.88
CA GLY A 56 -8.67 8.87 -11.06
C GLY A 56 -8.45 8.14 -12.39
N ALA A 57 -9.31 8.44 -13.35
CA ALA A 57 -9.03 8.22 -14.76
C ALA A 57 -7.67 8.87 -15.10
N PRO A 58 -6.92 8.37 -16.10
CA PRO A 58 -5.70 9.01 -16.55
C PRO A 58 -6.06 10.36 -17.16
N ASP A 59 -6.07 11.39 -16.33
CA ASP A 59 -5.91 12.76 -16.77
C ASP A 59 -4.45 12.86 -17.23
N GLU A 60 -4.25 12.67 -18.53
CA GLU A 60 -2.94 12.72 -19.23
C GLU A 60 -2.30 14.12 -19.18
N GLU A 61 -2.87 15.06 -18.43
CA GLU A 61 -2.47 16.47 -18.40
C GLU A 61 -1.71 16.91 -17.14
N ASP A 62 -1.51 16.06 -16.13
CA ASP A 62 -0.68 16.44 -14.97
C ASP A 62 0.82 16.20 -15.27
N PRO A 63 1.60 17.26 -15.57
CA PRO A 63 3.01 17.13 -15.95
C PRO A 63 3.92 16.63 -14.82
N SER A 64 3.36 16.50 -13.61
CA SER A 64 4.02 16.02 -12.38
C SER A 64 3.89 14.51 -12.20
N ARG A 65 2.98 13.86 -12.93
CA ARG A 65 2.78 12.41 -12.87
C ARG A 65 3.81 11.69 -13.74
N LEU A 66 4.47 10.67 -13.18
CA LEU A 66 5.42 9.86 -13.94
C LEU A 66 4.71 9.02 -15.01
N THR A 67 5.27 9.01 -16.22
CA THR A 67 4.80 8.16 -17.31
C THR A 67 5.39 6.74 -17.18
N PRO A 68 4.82 5.72 -17.85
CA PRO A 68 5.39 4.37 -17.87
C PRO A 68 6.85 4.35 -18.34
N ASN A 69 7.20 5.19 -19.31
CA ASN A 69 8.57 5.33 -19.82
C ASN A 69 9.54 5.87 -18.73
N ASP A 70 9.07 6.79 -17.87
CA ASP A 70 9.87 7.28 -16.75
C ASP A 70 10.13 6.17 -15.72
N LEU A 71 9.13 5.30 -15.47
CA LEU A 71 9.26 4.15 -14.59
C LEU A 71 10.22 3.10 -15.15
N GLU A 72 10.21 2.86 -16.46
CA GLU A 72 11.18 1.96 -17.11
C GLU A 72 12.61 2.47 -16.94
N LYS A 73 12.85 3.78 -17.13
CA LYS A 73 14.18 4.38 -16.89
C LYS A 73 14.67 4.17 -15.46
N LEU A 74 13.77 4.32 -14.48
CA LEU A 74 14.08 4.03 -13.07
C LEU A 74 14.43 2.55 -12.86
N MET A 75 13.75 1.64 -13.55
CA MET A 75 14.00 0.20 -13.47
C MET A 75 15.39 -0.20 -14.00
N TYR A 76 15.88 0.45 -15.06
CA TYR A 76 17.20 0.16 -15.63
C TYR A 76 18.36 0.91 -14.95
N SER A 77 18.08 1.89 -14.09
CA SER A 77 19.10 2.68 -13.41
C SER A 77 19.72 1.92 -12.23
N LYS A 78 20.97 1.46 -12.40
CA LYS A 78 21.72 0.78 -11.34
C LYS A 78 21.84 1.60 -10.06
N GLU A 79 22.05 2.91 -10.20
CA GLU A 79 22.19 3.83 -9.06
C GLU A 79 20.93 3.82 -8.18
N ILE A 80 19.74 3.78 -8.80
CA ILE A 80 18.46 3.70 -8.06
C ILE A 80 18.34 2.37 -7.32
N HIS A 81 18.78 1.27 -7.93
CA HIS A 81 18.79 -0.03 -7.27
C HIS A 81 19.76 -0.06 -6.09
N GLU A 82 20.96 0.52 -6.22
CA GLU A 82 21.94 0.65 -5.13
C GLU A 82 21.35 1.41 -3.94
N PHE A 83 20.67 2.55 -4.19
CA PHE A 83 19.95 3.26 -3.13
C PHE A 83 18.85 2.40 -2.50
N LEU A 84 18.11 1.63 -3.31
CA LEU A 84 17.08 0.72 -2.81
C LEU A 84 17.67 -0.50 -2.08
N GLU A 85 18.96 -0.80 -2.11
CA GLU A 85 19.55 -1.86 -1.27
C GLU A 85 19.56 -1.49 0.21
N TYR A 86 19.57 -0.18 0.52
CA TYR A 86 19.56 0.31 1.89
C TYR A 86 18.21 0.00 2.59
N PRO A 87 18.21 -0.79 3.67
CA PRO A 87 16.98 -1.18 4.37
C PRO A 87 16.23 0.03 4.94
N GLN A 88 16.95 1.03 5.46
CA GLN A 88 16.35 2.25 6.00
C GLN A 88 15.56 3.02 4.92
N LEU A 89 16.06 3.04 3.68
CA LEU A 89 15.39 3.73 2.58
C LEU A 89 14.05 3.06 2.24
N ARG A 90 14.02 1.72 2.22
CA ARG A 90 12.78 0.96 2.02
C ARG A 90 11.77 1.18 3.14
N GLU A 91 12.23 1.29 4.39
CA GLU A 91 11.36 1.59 5.52
C GLU A 91 10.78 3.01 5.45
N ILE A 92 11.61 3.99 5.09
CA ILE A 92 11.17 5.38 4.88
C ILE A 92 10.11 5.45 3.79
N ILE A 93 10.34 4.83 2.62
CA ILE A 93 9.38 4.81 1.51
C ILE A 93 8.05 4.16 1.94
N LYS A 94 8.12 3.03 2.66
CA LYS A 94 6.90 2.38 3.20
C LYS A 94 6.15 3.26 4.20
N LYS A 95 6.87 3.97 5.07
CA LYS A 95 6.26 4.90 6.04
C LYS A 95 5.58 6.06 5.33
N LEU A 96 6.22 6.64 4.31
CA LEU A 96 5.65 7.71 3.48
C LEU A 96 4.37 7.25 2.76
N ASP A 97 4.41 6.08 2.12
CA ASP A 97 3.25 5.48 1.43
C ASP A 97 2.07 5.16 2.37
N CYS A 98 2.38 4.92 3.65
CA CYS A 98 1.40 4.67 4.68
C CYS A 98 0.91 5.93 5.43
N SER A 99 1.55 7.09 5.23
CA SER A 99 1.25 8.31 5.97
C SER A 99 -0.06 8.98 5.51
N ASN A 100 -0.72 9.65 6.45
CA ASN A 100 -1.86 10.52 6.17
C ASN A 100 -1.44 11.92 5.67
N THR A 101 -0.17 12.31 5.82
CA THR A 101 0.38 13.61 5.40
C THR A 101 1.69 13.46 4.62
N PRO A 102 1.64 12.88 3.41
CA PRO A 102 2.84 12.51 2.65
C PRO A 102 3.74 13.70 2.29
N GLU A 103 3.16 14.87 1.98
CA GLU A 103 3.94 16.06 1.60
C GLU A 103 4.83 16.56 2.75
N LYS A 104 4.25 16.71 3.95
CA LYS A 104 4.98 17.19 5.13
C LYS A 104 6.04 16.19 5.59
N ASP A 105 5.71 14.91 5.56
CA ASP A 105 6.63 13.85 5.97
C ASP A 105 7.80 13.74 4.98
N LEU A 106 7.54 13.95 3.69
CA LEU A 106 8.57 13.97 2.66
C LEU A 106 9.58 15.09 2.91
N ASP A 107 9.13 16.33 3.13
CA ASP A 107 10.01 17.47 3.44
C ASP A 107 10.83 17.23 4.73
N LEU A 108 10.18 16.64 5.74
CA LEU A 108 10.83 16.31 7.01
C LEU A 108 11.94 15.27 6.81
N ILE A 109 11.66 14.19 6.09
CA ILE A 109 12.61 13.10 5.85
C ILE A 109 13.78 13.59 5.01
N ARG A 110 13.54 14.40 3.97
CA ARG A 110 14.62 15.00 3.16
C ARG A 110 15.55 15.88 3.99
N SER A 111 15.02 16.55 5.02
CA SER A 111 15.82 17.37 5.93
C SER A 111 16.61 16.55 6.95
N GLN A 112 16.13 15.35 7.30
CA GLN A 112 16.74 14.49 8.32
C GLN A 112 17.76 13.50 7.74
N ASP A 113 17.49 12.97 6.56
CA ASP A 113 18.27 11.89 5.96
C ASP A 113 18.85 12.34 4.62
N SER A 114 20.16 12.62 4.63
CA SER A 114 20.90 13.05 3.43
C SER A 114 20.90 11.98 2.34
N VAL A 115 20.87 10.68 2.71
CA VAL A 115 20.89 9.58 1.74
C VAL A 115 19.56 9.51 1.00
N PHE A 116 18.45 9.73 1.71
CA PHE A 116 17.13 9.83 1.11
C PHE A 116 17.00 11.08 0.24
N ASP A 117 17.54 12.22 0.66
CA ASP A 117 17.54 13.42 -0.18
C ASP A 117 18.32 13.21 -1.49
N ASP A 118 19.52 12.61 -1.44
CA ASP A 118 20.28 12.24 -2.64
C ASP A 118 19.51 11.25 -3.53
N PHE A 119 18.84 10.27 -2.94
CA PHE A 119 17.96 9.36 -3.67
C PHE A 119 16.83 10.12 -4.39
N THR A 120 16.15 11.05 -3.71
CA THR A 120 15.07 11.84 -4.34
C THR A 120 15.58 12.74 -5.46
N LYS A 121 16.76 13.37 -5.29
CA LYS A 121 17.41 14.15 -6.35
C LYS A 121 17.72 13.28 -7.56
N LYS A 122 18.19 12.05 -7.32
CA LYS A 122 18.50 11.11 -8.40
C LYS A 122 17.26 10.62 -9.13
N LEU A 123 16.15 10.39 -8.42
CA LEU A 123 14.85 10.09 -9.04
C LEU A 123 14.39 11.23 -9.95
N VAL A 124 14.48 12.47 -9.46
CA VAL A 124 14.12 13.67 -10.24
C VAL A 124 15.03 13.81 -11.45
N GLU A 125 16.34 13.58 -11.28
CA GLU A 125 17.28 13.57 -12.40
C GLU A 125 16.86 12.56 -13.46
N ILE A 126 16.62 11.29 -13.12
CA ILE A 126 16.33 10.27 -14.14
C ILE A 126 15.00 10.51 -14.85
N THR A 127 14.00 11.00 -14.13
CA THR A 127 12.64 11.19 -14.65
C THR A 127 12.43 12.54 -15.34
N PHE A 128 13.15 13.60 -14.94
CA PHE A 128 12.99 14.95 -15.49
C PHE A 128 14.18 15.47 -16.31
N LYS A 129 15.33 14.77 -16.35
CA LYS A 129 16.51 15.19 -17.14
C LYS A 129 16.21 15.39 -18.62
N GLU A 130 15.34 14.56 -19.20
CA GLU A 130 14.95 14.70 -20.61
C GLU A 130 14.14 15.99 -20.87
N LYS A 131 13.36 16.48 -19.90
CA LYS A 131 12.66 17.78 -20.00
C LYS A 131 13.64 18.96 -19.95
N LEU A 132 14.76 18.83 -19.22
CA LEU A 132 15.81 19.85 -19.12
C LEU A 132 16.73 19.89 -20.35
N GLU A 133 17.06 18.73 -20.93
CA GLU A 133 17.89 18.65 -22.14
C GLU A 133 17.16 19.17 -23.40
N VAL A 134 15.83 19.01 -23.46
CA VAL A 134 15.01 19.60 -24.54
C VAL A 134 14.91 21.13 -24.44
N SER A 135 14.90 21.70 -23.22
CA SER A 135 14.88 23.16 -23.03
C SER A 135 16.22 23.86 -23.31
N ASN A 136 17.37 23.18 -23.16
CA ASN A 136 18.69 23.75 -23.47
C ASN A 136 19.08 23.67 -24.95
N LYS A 137 18.25 23.05 -25.79
CA LYS A 137 18.48 22.91 -27.24
C LYS A 137 17.61 23.85 -28.09
N LYS A 138 16.84 24.74 -27.47
CA LYS A 138 16.04 25.76 -28.14
C LYS A 138 16.62 27.15 -27.87
#